data_AF-A0A0E0DYE5-F1
#
_entry.id   AF-A0A0E0DYE5-F1
#
_cell.length_a   1.000
_cell.length_b   1.000
_cell.length_c   1.000
_cell.angle_alpha   90.00
_cell.angle_beta   90.00
_cell.angle_gamma   90.00
#
_symmetry.space_group_name_H-M   'P 1'
#
loop_
_entity.id
_entity.type
_entity.pdbx_description
1 polymer ?
#
loop_
_entity_poly.entity_id
_entity_poly.type
_entity_poly.pdbx_seq_one_letter_code
_entity_poly.pdbx_strand_id
1 'polypeptide(L)' 'MEKSVVEWVGWAHDMRRCSGNYFRKSCISTITTWYNDQLCRDMGYNPRRKKGIVAEWIEPYGAADYADI' A
#
# COMPACT_ATOMS: atom_id res chain seq x y z
N MET A 1 8.79 -11.08 -3.14
CA MET A 1 9.32 -9.78 -3.59
C MET A 1 9.20 -9.58 -5.11
N GLU A 2 9.82 -10.40 -5.97
CA GLU A 2 9.78 -10.17 -7.43
C GLU A 2 8.37 -10.24 -8.04
N LYS A 3 7.60 -11.28 -7.70
CA LYS A 3 6.21 -11.43 -8.16
C LYS A 3 5.32 -10.24 -7.76
N SER A 4 5.47 -9.75 -6.52
CA SER A 4 4.72 -8.60 -6.02
C SER A 4 5.11 -7.28 -6.68
N VAL A 5 6.39 -7.14 -7.10
CA VAL A 5 6.84 -5.98 -7.88
C VAL A 5 6.21 -5.99 -9.28
N VAL A 6 6.15 -7.16 -9.93
CA VAL A 6 5.51 -7.31 -11.25
C VAL A 6 4.03 -6.93 -11.20
N GLU A 7 3.30 -7.40 -10.18
CA GLU A 7 1.90 -7.04 -9.94
C GLU A 7 1.74 -5.51 -9.74
N TRP A 8 2.65 -4.90 -8.97
CA TRP A 8 2.63 -3.46 -8.71
C TRP A 8 2.87 -2.63 -9.97
N VAL A 9 3.82 -3.05 -10.81
CA VAL A 9 4.13 -2.39 -12.09
C VAL A 9 2.94 -2.47 -13.05
N GLY A 10 2.24 -3.62 -13.10
CA GLY A 10 1.01 -3.77 -13.86
C GLY A 10 -0.08 -2.80 -13.39
N TRP A 11 -0.33 -2.75 -12.08
CA TRP A 11 -1.29 -1.82 -11.48
C TRP A 11 -0.93 -0.36 -11.77
N ALA A 12 0.34 0.01 -11.63
CA ALA A 12 0.82 1.36 -11.87
C ALA A 12 0.62 1.78 -13.33
N HIS A 13 0.84 0.87 -14.27
CA HIS A 13 0.60 1.11 -15.68
C HIS A 13 -0.89 1.36 -15.97
N ASP A 14 -1.78 0.55 -15.40
CA ASP A 14 -3.23 0.70 -15.58
C ASP A 14 -3.76 1.97 -14.91
N MET A 15 -3.34 2.26 -13.68
CA MET A 15 -3.74 3.47 -12.96
C MET A 15 -3.24 4.75 -13.62
N ARG A 16 -2.08 4.71 -14.30
CA ARG A 16 -1.59 5.84 -15.09
C ARG A 16 -2.50 6.14 -16.28
N ARG A 17 -3.12 5.12 -16.88
CA ARG A 17 -4.11 5.29 -17.95
C ARG A 17 -5.43 5.85 -17.42
N CYS A 18 -5.86 5.41 -16.25
CA CYS A 18 -7.15 5.83 -15.67
C CYS A 18 -7.10 7.20 -14.97
N SER A 19 -5.98 7.55 -14.34
CA SER A 19 -5.92 8.68 -13.40
C SER A 19 -5.25 9.95 -13.95
N GLY A 20 -4.64 9.88 -15.14
CA GLY A 20 -3.98 11.02 -15.78
C GLY A 20 -3.00 11.74 -14.85
N ASN A 21 -3.18 13.06 -14.67
CA ASN A 21 -2.32 13.89 -13.81
C ASN A 21 -2.43 13.59 -12.30
N TYR A 22 -3.52 12.96 -11.85
CA TYR A 22 -3.71 12.60 -10.44
C TYR A 22 -2.96 11.33 -10.05
N PHE A 23 -2.52 10.54 -11.04
CA PHE A 23 -1.77 9.30 -10.85
C PHE A 23 -0.55 9.49 -9.92
N ARG A 24 0.18 10.60 -10.08
CA ARG A 24 1.43 10.79 -9.34
C ARG A 24 1.20 10.90 -7.82
N LYS A 25 0.14 11.59 -7.40
CA LYS A 25 -0.19 11.75 -5.97
C LYS A 25 -0.73 10.46 -5.37
N SER A 26 -1.65 9.78 -6.06
CA SER A 26 -2.20 8.51 -5.57
C SER A 26 -1.15 7.41 -5.54
N CYS A 27 -0.32 7.31 -6.57
CA CYS A 27 0.73 6.30 -6.69
C CYS A 27 1.80 6.41 -5.60
N ILE A 28 2.22 7.63 -5.22
CA ILE A 28 3.23 7.82 -4.16
C ILE A 28 2.72 7.29 -2.81
N SER A 29 1.49 7.66 -2.42
CA SER A 29 0.92 7.19 -1.14
C SER A 29 0.78 5.66 -1.13
N THR A 30 0.31 5.06 -2.22
CA THR A 30 0.13 3.61 -2.33
C THR A 30 1.47 2.86 -2.32
N ILE A 31 2.53 3.40 -2.93
CA ILE A 31 3.87 2.78 -2.94
C ILE A 31 4.43 2.71 -1.52
N THR A 32 4.25 3.78 -0.73
CA THR A 32 4.78 3.84 0.63
C THR A 32 4.08 2.83 1.54
N THR A 33 2.75 2.73 1.46
CA THR A 33 1.99 1.70 2.17
C THR A 33 2.43 0.30 1.74
N TRP A 34 2.52 0.02 0.44
CA TRP A 34 2.91 -1.30 -0.06
C TRP A 34 4.32 -1.71 0.38
N TYR A 35 5.28 -0.77 0.35
CA TYR A 35 6.64 -1.05 0.78
C TYR A 35 6.69 -1.42 2.26
N ASN A 36 6.00 -0.64 3.09
CA ASN A 36 5.90 -0.93 4.51
C ASN A 36 5.22 -2.29 4.75
N ASP A 37 4.18 -2.65 4.00
CA ASP A 37 3.52 -3.96 4.13
C ASP A 37 4.46 -5.13 3.78
N GLN A 38 5.32 -4.99 2.76
CA GLN A 38 6.35 -6.00 2.47
C GLN A 38 7.32 -6.12 3.65
N LEU A 39 7.77 -5.00 4.19
CA LEU A 39 8.68 -4.95 5.32
C LEU A 39 8.08 -5.64 6.56
N CYS A 40 6.79 -5.44 6.80
CA CYS A 40 6.06 -6.08 7.89
C CYS A 40 5.97 -7.60 7.71
N ARG A 41 5.71 -8.06 6.47
CA ARG A 41 5.70 -9.50 6.14
C ARG A 41 7.07 -10.13 6.33
N ASP A 42 8.13 -9.43 5.91
CA ASP A 42 9.52 -9.88 6.07
C ASP A 42 9.92 -9.97 7.54
N MET A 43 9.35 -9.12 8.40
CA MET A 43 9.52 -9.18 9.86
C MET A 43 8.60 -10.21 10.56
N GLY A 44 7.72 -10.91 9.83
CA GLY A 44 6.79 -11.89 10.40
C GLY A 44 5.52 -11.28 11.02
N TYR A 45 5.27 -9.98 10.83
CA TYR A 45 4.08 -9.30 11.32
C TYR A 45 2.94 -9.30 10.29
N ASN A 46 1.71 -9.29 10.78
CA ASN A 46 0.53 -9.19 9.92
C ASN A 46 0.42 -7.76 9.34
N PRO A 47 0.43 -7.56 8.01
CA PRO A 47 0.33 -6.24 7.40
C PRO A 47 -1.02 -5.56 7.63
N ARG A 48 -2.07 -6.28 8.05
CA ARG A 48 -3.35 -5.68 8.38
C ARG A 48 -3.28 -4.99 9.74
N ARG A 49 -3.33 -3.65 9.75
CA ARG A 49 -3.03 -2.85 10.95
C ARG A 49 -4.27 -2.27 11.63
N LYS A 50 -5.37 -2.04 10.91
CA LYS A 50 -6.57 -1.43 11.50
C LYS A 50 -7.52 -2.50 12.01
N LYS A 51 -8.08 -2.24 13.19
CA LYS A 51 -9.10 -3.10 13.77
C LYS A 51 -10.41 -2.91 13.02
N GLY A 52 -10.73 -3.90 12.18
CA GLY A 52 -12.01 -3.99 11.48
C GLY A 52 -11.89 -3.83 9.97
N ILE A 53 -12.77 -4.53 9.24
CA ILE A 53 -12.76 -4.58 7.78
C ILE A 53 -13.04 -3.19 7.19
N VAL A 54 -13.90 -2.38 7.80
CA VAL A 54 -14.28 -1.06 7.28
C VAL A 54 -13.14 -0.04 7.43
N ALA A 55 -12.46 -0.04 8.58
CA ALA A 55 -11.33 0.85 8.84
C ALA A 55 -10.18 0.59 7.87
N GLU A 56 -9.90 -0.69 7.60
CA GLU A 56 -8.88 -1.12 6.64
C GLU A 56 -9.16 -0.68 5.20
N TRP A 57 -10.44 -0.52 4.82
CA TRP A 57 -10.83 -0.18 3.45
C TRP A 57 -10.97 1.32 3.18
N ILE A 58 -11.34 2.10 4.19
CA ILE A 58 -11.71 3.52 4.02
C ILE A 58 -10.62 4.46 4.55
N GLU A 59 -9.92 4.06 5.62
CA GLU A 59 -9.05 4.98 6.33
C GLU A 59 -7.61 4.90 5.80
N PRO A 60 -6.99 6.03 5.40
CA PRO A 60 -5.63 6.04 4.89
C PRO A 60 -4.64 5.52 5.93
N TYR A 61 -3.68 4.70 5.49
CA TYR A 61 -2.60 4.22 6.35
C TYR A 61 -1.67 5.38 6.71
N GLY A 62 -1.47 5.59 8.01
CA GLY A 62 -0.60 6.62 8.56
C GLY A 62 0.59 6.03 9.30
N ALA A 63 1.58 6.88 9.62
CA ALA A 63 2.73 6.48 10.43
C ALA A 63 2.32 5.96 11.83
N ALA A 64 1.21 6.46 12.37
CA ALA A 64 0.66 6.00 13.64
C ALA A 64 0.23 4.52 13.62
N ASP A 65 -0.21 4.01 12.45
CA ASP A 65 -0.59 2.60 12.29
C ASP A 65 0.63 1.66 12.34
N TYR A 66 1.85 2.22 12.27
CA TYR A 66 3.12 1.49 12.41
C TYR A 66 3.74 1.57 13.80
N ALA A 67 3.17 2.37 14.73
CA ALA A 67 3.74 2.58 16.06
C ALA A 67 3.48 1.42 17.05
N ASP A 68 2.42 0.64 16.80
CA ASP A 68 1.97 -0.46 17.68
C ASP A 68 2.47 -1.85 17.23
N ILE A 69 3.57 -1.90 16.48
CA ILE A 69 4.22 -3.14 15.99
C ILE A 69 5.58 -3.34 16.63
#